data_AF-A0A345WQU1-F1
#
_entry.id   AF-A0A345WQU1-F1
#
_cell.length_a   1.000
_cell.length_b   1.000
_cell.length_c   1.000
_cell.angle_alpha   90.00
_cell.angle_beta   90.00
_cell.angle_gamma   90.00
#
_symmetry.space_group_name_H-M   'P 1'
#
loop_
_entity.id
_entity.type
_entity.pdbx_description
1 polymer ?
#
loop_
_entity_poly.entity_id
_entity_poly.type
_entity_poly.pdbx_seq_one_letter_code
_entity_poly.pdbx_strand_id
1 'polypeptide(L)'
;MGATMIAARYETLSRAAIFLAGIDPGSSASQRADYARSRFVGNCLSEIDRFYALLIDAVVDASPALARERNTALKLGRVSPDAIGLIADQRRLRAIGRTRACLSYCRGRVCRPDDRGTAWMSAGWTGRDGVRLRRYAMGDRLHPSTRDLADIAAFYQRLGDALVVPGAALARAA
;
A
#
# COMPACT_ATOMS: atom_id res chain seq x y z
N MET A 1 0.86 19.17 -21.05
CA MET A 1 0.08 17.92 -20.86
C MET A 1 0.49 17.14 -19.61
N GLY A 2 1.79 17.05 -19.26
CA GLY A 2 2.27 16.30 -18.08
C GLY A 2 1.74 16.78 -16.72
N ALA A 3 1.73 18.09 -16.46
CA ALA A 3 1.28 18.64 -15.17
C ALA A 3 -0.19 18.31 -14.83
N THR A 4 -1.09 18.40 -15.83
CA THR A 4 -2.52 18.06 -15.66
C THR A 4 -2.71 16.58 -15.37
N MET A 5 -1.92 15.70 -16.00
CA MET A 5 -1.98 14.25 -15.77
C MET A 5 -1.47 13.89 -14.36
N ILE A 6 -0.37 14.50 -13.90
CA ILE A 6 0.14 14.30 -12.53
C ILE A 6 -0.92 14.72 -11.52
N ALA A 7 -1.51 15.92 -11.67
CA ALA A 7 -2.56 16.41 -10.79
C ALA A 7 -3.77 15.48 -10.73
N ALA A 8 -4.25 14.99 -11.88
CA ALA A 8 -5.40 14.06 -11.92
C ALA A 8 -5.10 12.71 -11.25
N ARG A 9 -3.89 12.16 -11.41
CA ARG A 9 -3.49 10.90 -10.76
C ARG A 9 -3.29 11.06 -9.26
N TYR A 10 -2.73 12.20 -8.84
CA TYR A 10 -2.60 12.54 -7.42
C TYR A 10 -3.97 12.70 -6.77
N GLU A 11 -4.89 13.45 -7.38
CA GLU A 11 -6.27 13.58 -6.90
C GLU A 11 -6.98 12.23 -6.78
N THR A 12 -6.77 11.33 -7.75
CA THR A 12 -7.32 9.97 -7.70
C THR A 12 -6.78 9.18 -6.50
N LEU A 13 -5.47 9.26 -6.25
CA LEU A 13 -4.83 8.63 -5.09
C LEU A 13 -5.39 9.20 -3.77
N SER A 14 -5.52 10.52 -3.67
CA SER A 14 -6.04 11.19 -2.47
C SER A 14 -7.49 10.82 -2.19
N ARG A 15 -8.35 10.79 -3.21
CA ARG A 15 -9.74 10.30 -3.04
C ARG A 15 -9.79 8.84 -2.60
N ALA A 16 -8.92 7.99 -3.16
CA ALA A 16 -8.83 6.59 -2.76
C ALA A 16 -8.35 6.43 -1.31
N ALA A 17 -7.40 7.27 -0.86
CA ALA A 17 -6.95 7.31 0.53
C ALA A 17 -8.09 7.73 1.48
N ILE A 18 -8.83 8.79 1.14
CA ILE A 18 -10.01 9.23 1.92
C ILE A 18 -11.05 8.11 2.00
N PHE A 19 -11.37 7.48 0.87
CA PHE A 19 -12.30 6.36 0.82
C PHE A 19 -11.84 5.20 1.71
N LEU A 20 -10.57 4.80 1.60
CA LEU A 20 -9.99 3.72 2.39
C LEU A 20 -10.05 4.00 3.89
N ALA A 21 -9.76 5.24 4.31
CA ALA A 21 -9.81 5.65 5.72
C ALA A 21 -11.25 5.64 6.28
N GLY A 22 -12.25 5.87 5.42
CA GLY A 22 -13.66 5.86 5.79
C GLY A 22 -14.33 4.49 5.80
N ILE A 23 -13.63 3.42 5.38
CA ILE A 23 -14.20 2.07 5.42
C ILE A 23 -14.39 1.67 6.89
N ASP A 24 -15.64 1.42 7.27
CA ASP A 24 -15.97 0.67 8.47
C ASP A 24 -15.97 -0.83 8.13
N PRO A 25 -14.94 -1.58 8.54
CA PRO A 25 -14.91 -3.01 8.33
C PRO A 25 -15.85 -3.75 9.28
N GLY A 26 -16.57 -3.10 10.20
CA GLY A 26 -17.69 -3.62 11.00
C GLY A 26 -17.50 -4.99 11.68
N SER A 27 -18.57 -5.51 12.27
CA SER A 27 -18.71 -6.93 12.60
C SER A 27 -19.47 -7.64 11.48
N SER A 28 -19.28 -8.95 11.33
CA SER A 28 -20.04 -9.73 10.35
C SER A 28 -20.93 -10.74 11.07
N ALA A 29 -22.14 -10.93 10.55
CA ALA A 29 -23.10 -11.89 11.08
C ALA A 29 -22.84 -13.33 10.60
N SER A 30 -21.91 -13.55 9.64
CA SER A 30 -21.65 -14.88 9.08
C SER A 30 -20.27 -15.01 8.43
N GLN A 31 -19.76 -16.23 8.34
CA GLN A 31 -18.49 -16.53 7.66
C GLN A 31 -18.46 -16.10 6.18
N ARG A 32 -19.61 -16.12 5.49
CA ARG A 32 -19.69 -15.66 4.11
C ARG A 32 -19.55 -14.14 4.02
N ALA A 33 -20.16 -13.41 4.96
CA ALA A 33 -20.04 -11.96 5.05
C ALA A 33 -18.59 -11.54 5.42
N ASP A 34 -17.95 -12.24 6.36
CA ASP A 34 -16.52 -12.10 6.68
C ASP A 34 -15.63 -12.22 5.43
N TYR A 35 -15.89 -13.24 4.61
CA TYR A 35 -15.11 -13.51 3.40
C TYR A 35 -15.30 -12.41 2.35
N ALA A 36 -16.56 -12.06 2.06
CA ALA A 36 -16.88 -11.01 1.10
C ALA A 36 -16.23 -9.68 1.51
N ARG A 37 -16.28 -9.36 2.81
CA ARG A 37 -15.64 -8.16 3.36
C ARG A 37 -14.13 -8.20 3.29
N SER A 38 -13.51 -9.32 3.67
CA SER A 38 -12.06 -9.50 3.53
C SER A 38 -11.62 -9.28 2.08
N ARG A 39 -12.36 -9.85 1.13
CA ARG A 39 -12.09 -9.69 -0.30
C ARG A 39 -12.28 -8.24 -0.76
N PHE A 40 -13.33 -7.56 -0.30
CA PHE A 40 -13.55 -6.14 -0.57
C PHE A 40 -12.37 -5.28 -0.11
N VAL A 41 -11.93 -5.42 1.14
CA VAL A 41 -10.77 -4.68 1.66
C VAL A 41 -9.51 -5.02 0.87
N GLY A 42 -9.27 -6.29 0.57
CA GLY A 42 -8.15 -6.70 -0.29
C GLY A 42 -8.18 -6.06 -1.68
N ASN A 43 -9.35 -5.89 -2.27
CA ASN A 43 -9.50 -5.19 -3.55
C ASN A 43 -9.19 -3.69 -3.42
N CYS A 44 -9.71 -3.01 -2.39
CA CYS A 44 -9.39 -1.60 -2.12
C CYS A 44 -7.87 -1.37 -1.95
N LEU A 45 -7.19 -2.27 -1.23
CA LEU A 45 -5.73 -2.23 -1.10
C LEU A 45 -5.00 -2.46 -2.44
N SER A 46 -5.59 -3.24 -3.35
CA SER A 46 -5.04 -3.44 -4.71
C SER A 46 -5.19 -2.18 -5.57
N GLU A 47 -6.31 -1.49 -5.43
CA GLU A 47 -6.61 -0.29 -6.21
C GLU A 47 -5.77 0.90 -5.77
N ILE A 48 -5.63 1.16 -4.46
CA ILE A 48 -4.79 2.27 -3.98
C ILE A 48 -3.31 2.07 -4.34
N ASP A 49 -2.79 0.83 -4.26
CA ASP A 49 -1.44 0.49 -4.70
C ASP A 49 -1.25 0.74 -6.20
N ARG A 50 -2.26 0.42 -7.02
CA ARG A 50 -2.27 0.70 -8.46
C ARG A 50 -2.31 2.20 -8.74
N PHE A 51 -3.13 2.97 -8.04
CA PHE A 51 -3.19 4.43 -8.22
C PHE A 51 -1.85 5.09 -7.89
N TYR A 52 -1.18 4.63 -6.83
CA TYR A 52 0.16 5.11 -6.50
C TYR A 52 1.20 4.74 -7.57
N ALA A 53 1.16 3.50 -8.08
CA ALA A 53 2.04 3.09 -9.17
C ALA A 53 1.83 3.94 -10.45
N LEU A 54 0.58 4.27 -10.77
CA LEU A 54 0.27 5.17 -11.89
C LEU A 54 0.73 6.60 -11.62
N LEU A 55 0.65 7.10 -10.39
CA LEU A 55 1.19 8.41 -10.03
C LEU A 55 2.70 8.45 -10.26
N ILE A 56 3.44 7.43 -9.81
CA ILE A 56 4.88 7.29 -10.09
C ILE A 56 5.13 7.40 -11.60
N ASP A 57 4.41 6.62 -12.41
CA ASP A 57 4.61 6.60 -13.86
C ASP A 57 4.39 7.96 -14.53
N ALA A 58 3.50 8.81 -13.99
CA ALA A 58 3.28 10.15 -14.51
C ALA A 58 4.37 11.14 -14.11
N VAL A 59 4.94 10.98 -12.91
CA VAL A 59 5.95 11.91 -12.37
C VAL A 59 7.30 11.69 -13.04
N VAL A 60 7.69 10.44 -13.32
CA VAL A 60 9.05 10.12 -13.78
C VAL A 60 9.20 9.93 -15.29
N ASP A 61 8.14 10.20 -16.06
CA ASP A 61 8.04 9.84 -17.49
C ASP A 61 8.58 8.42 -17.76
N ALA A 62 7.94 7.44 -17.11
CA ALA A 62 8.49 6.11 -16.98
C ALA A 62 8.77 5.42 -18.32
N SER A 63 9.98 4.86 -18.46
CA SER A 63 10.27 3.98 -19.60
C SER A 63 9.29 2.80 -19.68
N PRO A 64 9.05 2.20 -20.87
CA PRO A 64 8.12 1.07 -21.00
C PRO A 64 8.48 -0.14 -20.12
N ALA A 65 9.76 -0.29 -19.76
CA ALA A 65 10.20 -1.33 -18.83
C ALA A 65 9.79 -1.02 -17.39
N LEU A 66 9.94 0.24 -16.96
CA LEU A 66 9.51 0.70 -15.65
C LEU A 66 7.99 0.70 -15.51
N ALA A 67 7.26 1.16 -16.53
CA ALA A 67 5.80 1.15 -16.54
C ALA A 67 5.21 -0.28 -16.35
N ARG A 68 5.88 -1.31 -16.89
CA ARG A 68 5.49 -2.73 -16.74
C ARG A 68 5.78 -3.32 -15.36
N GLU A 69 6.57 -2.65 -14.52
CA GLU A 69 6.85 -3.11 -13.16
C GLU A 69 5.57 -3.01 -12.31
N ARG A 70 5.01 -4.18 -11.95
CA ARG A 70 3.80 -4.28 -11.12
C ARG A 70 4.08 -4.26 -9.63
N ASN A 71 5.35 -4.42 -9.23
CA ASN A 71 5.75 -4.34 -7.84
C ASN A 71 6.07 -2.89 -7.48
N THR A 72 5.10 -2.20 -6.88
CA THR A 72 5.20 -0.79 -6.49
C THR A 72 6.40 -0.51 -5.58
N ALA A 73 6.78 -1.44 -4.70
CA ALA A 73 7.96 -1.28 -3.85
C ALA A 73 9.26 -1.27 -4.67
N LEU A 74 9.39 -2.16 -5.66
CA LEU A 74 10.55 -2.18 -6.56
C LEU A 74 10.55 -0.94 -7.47
N LYS A 75 9.37 -0.56 -7.99
CA LYS A 75 9.21 0.66 -8.79
C LYS A 75 9.68 1.89 -8.02
N LEU A 76 9.24 2.05 -6.76
CA LEU A 76 9.66 3.14 -5.88
C LEU A 76 11.20 3.19 -5.71
N GLY A 77 11.84 2.03 -5.53
CA GLY A 77 13.29 1.96 -5.40
C GLY A 77 14.07 2.39 -6.63
N ARG A 78 13.51 2.16 -7.82
CA ARG A 78 14.14 2.58 -9.07
C ARG A 78 14.01 4.08 -9.31
N VAL A 79 12.91 4.69 -8.87
CA VAL A 79 12.64 6.11 -9.13
C VAL A 79 13.23 7.06 -8.10
N SER A 80 13.41 6.61 -6.85
CA SER A 80 14.02 7.43 -5.81
C SER A 80 15.00 6.65 -4.93
N PRO A 81 16.15 6.21 -5.49
CA PRO A 81 17.10 5.34 -4.77
C PRO A 81 17.67 5.91 -3.45
N ASP A 82 17.73 7.25 -3.33
CA ASP A 82 18.32 7.96 -2.18
C ASP A 82 17.25 8.66 -1.35
N ALA A 83 15.97 8.39 -1.56
CA ALA A 83 14.93 8.92 -0.69
C ALA A 83 15.18 8.48 0.76
N ILE A 84 15.22 9.46 1.66
CA ILE A 84 15.26 9.19 3.09
C ILE A 84 14.02 8.37 3.46
N GLY A 85 14.23 7.23 4.12
CA GLY A 85 13.14 6.32 4.51
C GLY A 85 12.71 5.30 3.44
N LEU A 86 13.31 5.32 2.24
CA LEU A 86 12.97 4.41 1.13
C LEU A 86 12.86 2.94 1.57
N ILE A 87 13.84 2.44 2.33
CA ILE A 87 13.87 1.05 2.77
C ILE A 87 12.64 0.73 3.64
N ALA A 88 12.25 1.64 4.52
CA ALA A 88 11.08 1.48 5.38
C ALA A 88 9.79 1.49 4.55
N ASP A 89 9.66 2.42 3.60
CA ASP A 89 8.50 2.51 2.71
C ASP A 89 8.39 1.26 1.81
N GLN A 90 9.49 0.77 1.25
CA GLN A 90 9.52 -0.48 0.49
C GLN A 90 9.11 -1.69 1.33
N ARG A 91 9.59 -1.78 2.57
CA ARG A 91 9.20 -2.86 3.50
C ARG A 91 7.70 -2.80 3.78
N ARG A 92 7.15 -1.61 4.00
CA ARG A 92 5.72 -1.40 4.25
C ARG A 92 4.87 -1.70 3.02
N LEU A 93 5.27 -1.28 1.82
CA LEU A 93 4.61 -1.65 0.56
C LEU A 93 4.58 -3.17 0.33
N ARG A 94 5.69 -3.87 0.61
CA ARG A 94 5.73 -5.34 0.55
C ARG A 94 4.78 -5.98 1.57
N ALA A 95 4.71 -5.42 2.78
CA ALA A 95 3.77 -5.87 3.81
C ALA A 95 2.29 -5.66 3.41
N ILE A 96 1.98 -4.52 2.77
CA ILE A 96 0.65 -4.26 2.17
C ILE A 96 0.35 -5.29 1.08
N GLY A 97 1.31 -5.58 0.20
CA GLY A 97 1.16 -6.61 -0.84
C GLY A 97 0.83 -8.00 -0.27
N ARG A 98 1.49 -8.40 0.83
CA ARG A 98 1.17 -9.65 1.55
C ARG A 98 -0.20 -9.61 2.22
N THR A 99 -0.51 -8.51 2.91
CA THR A 99 -1.81 -8.26 3.55
C THR A 99 -2.95 -8.42 2.56
N ARG A 100 -2.85 -7.75 1.40
CA ARG A 100 -3.79 -7.83 0.30
C ARG A 100 -3.98 -9.26 -0.20
N ALA A 101 -2.89 -9.97 -0.48
CA ALA A 101 -2.97 -11.36 -0.93
C ALA A 101 -3.66 -12.26 0.11
N CYS A 102 -3.36 -12.04 1.39
CA CYS A 102 -3.98 -12.76 2.49
C CYS A 102 -5.50 -12.52 2.57
N LEU A 103 -5.93 -11.26 2.43
CA LEU A 103 -7.34 -10.87 2.45
C LEU A 103 -8.10 -11.40 1.22
N SER A 104 -7.52 -11.29 0.03
CA SER A 104 -8.18 -11.68 -1.23
C SER A 104 -8.23 -13.19 -1.46
N TYR A 105 -7.17 -13.93 -1.11
CA TYR A 105 -7.01 -15.35 -1.47
C TYR A 105 -7.05 -16.30 -0.27
N CYS A 106 -6.58 -15.86 0.90
CA CYS A 106 -6.50 -16.72 2.09
C CYS A 106 -7.66 -16.48 3.08
N ARG A 107 -8.71 -15.75 2.66
CA ARG A 107 -9.87 -15.40 3.51
C ARG A 107 -9.47 -14.70 4.82
N GLY A 108 -8.40 -13.91 4.77
CA GLY A 108 -7.82 -13.23 5.92
C GLY A 108 -6.95 -14.11 6.82
N ARG A 109 -6.74 -15.40 6.52
CA ARG A 109 -5.84 -16.26 7.30
C ARG A 109 -4.39 -16.11 6.85
N VAL A 110 -3.49 -15.84 7.79
CA VAL A 110 -2.06 -15.69 7.53
C VAL A 110 -1.46 -17.02 7.10
N CYS A 111 -1.18 -17.14 5.80
CA CYS A 111 -0.64 -18.37 5.19
C CYS A 111 0.77 -18.21 4.64
N ARG A 112 1.38 -17.03 4.75
CA ARG A 112 2.74 -16.77 4.26
C ARG A 112 3.50 -15.87 5.22
N PRO A 113 4.71 -16.26 5.66
CA PRO A 113 5.54 -15.42 6.50
C PRO A 113 6.22 -14.30 5.69
N ASP A 114 6.86 -13.35 6.39
CA ASP A 114 7.65 -12.30 5.76
C ASP A 114 8.80 -12.89 4.93
N ASP A 115 9.54 -13.82 5.54
CA ASP A 115 10.73 -14.47 4.97
C ASP A 115 10.73 -15.98 5.23
N ARG A 116 11.50 -16.73 4.43
CA ARG A 116 11.68 -18.18 4.59
C ARG A 116 12.28 -18.47 5.98
N GLY A 117 11.65 -19.38 6.72
CA GLY A 117 12.10 -19.78 8.05
C GLY A 117 11.57 -18.91 9.19
N THR A 118 10.76 -17.88 8.92
CA THR A 118 10.09 -17.08 9.95
C THR A 118 8.66 -17.56 10.18
N ALA A 119 8.14 -17.38 11.40
CA ALA A 119 6.78 -17.78 11.80
C ALA A 119 5.78 -16.60 11.84
N TRP A 120 6.15 -15.46 11.24
CA TRP A 120 5.41 -14.21 11.38
C TRP A 120 5.25 -13.51 10.04
N MET A 121 4.10 -12.85 9.87
CA MET A 121 3.83 -11.92 8.78
C MET A 121 3.63 -10.52 9.35
N SER A 122 4.33 -9.53 8.79
CA SER A 122 4.06 -8.12 9.03
C SER A 122 2.89 -7.66 8.16
N ALA A 123 1.92 -6.99 8.79
CA ALA A 123 0.82 -6.33 8.12
C ALA A 123 1.24 -4.96 7.58
N GLY A 124 0.44 -4.42 6.64
CA GLY A 124 0.69 -3.12 6.01
C GLY A 124 0.50 -1.89 6.93
N TRP A 125 0.06 -2.11 8.16
CA TRP A 125 -0.24 -1.08 9.16
C TRP A 125 0.58 -1.27 10.44
N THR A 126 0.66 -0.19 11.21
CA THR A 126 1.42 -0.12 12.46
C THR A 126 0.63 -0.70 13.64
N GLY A 127 1.37 -1.14 14.66
CA GLY A 127 0.80 -1.52 15.95
C GLY A 127 0.27 -0.31 16.72
N ARG A 128 -0.12 -0.53 17.98
CA ARG A 128 -0.59 0.56 18.86
C ARG A 128 0.45 1.64 19.09
N ASP A 129 1.74 1.27 19.01
CA ASP A 129 2.87 2.18 19.15
C ASP A 129 3.02 3.16 17.98
N GLY A 130 2.37 2.90 16.83
CA GLY A 130 2.47 3.72 15.62
C GLY A 130 3.84 3.67 14.93
N VAL A 131 4.78 2.85 15.42
CA VAL A 131 6.17 2.82 14.95
C VAL A 131 6.45 1.54 14.18
N ARG A 132 6.07 0.39 14.74
CA ARG A 132 6.39 -0.91 14.15
C ARG A 132 5.20 -1.47 13.42
N LEU A 133 5.44 -2.14 12.29
CA LEU A 133 4.40 -2.88 11.60
C LEU A 133 3.85 -3.97 12.52
N ARG A 134 2.52 -4.08 12.55
CA ARG A 134 1.85 -5.12 13.33
C ARG A 134 2.21 -6.49 12.76
N ARG A 135 2.56 -7.43 13.63
CA ARG A 135 2.91 -8.80 13.25
C ARG A 135 1.81 -9.77 13.65
N TYR A 136 1.61 -10.78 12.83
CA TYR A 136 0.66 -11.87 13.03
C TYR A 136 1.40 -13.20 12.89
N ALA A 137 1.07 -14.16 13.75
CA ALA A 137 1.60 -15.51 13.65
C ALA A 137 0.98 -16.22 12.45
N MET A 138 1.63 -17.28 11.99
CA MET A 138 1.05 -18.18 10.99
C MET A 138 -0.26 -18.78 11.49
N GLY A 139 -1.29 -18.76 10.65
CA GLY A 139 -2.63 -19.25 10.98
C GLY A 139 -3.54 -18.21 11.64
N ASP A 140 -3.00 -17.07 12.10
CA ASP A 140 -3.80 -15.98 12.64
C ASP A 140 -4.77 -15.39 11.60
N ARG A 141 -5.80 -14.72 12.10
CA ARG A 141 -6.77 -14.03 11.25
C ARG A 141 -6.51 -12.53 11.24
N LEU A 142 -6.30 -11.99 10.05
CA LEU A 142 -6.24 -10.56 9.79
C LEU A 142 -7.66 -10.00 9.74
N HIS A 143 -7.95 -9.12 10.69
CA HIS A 143 -9.11 -8.25 10.66
C HIS A 143 -8.62 -6.80 10.79
N PRO A 144 -8.44 -6.10 9.66
CA PRO A 144 -8.16 -4.68 9.70
C PRO A 144 -9.32 -3.94 10.36
N SER A 145 -9.02 -3.08 11.32
CA SER A 145 -9.95 -2.10 11.88
C SER A 145 -9.97 -0.82 11.03
N THR A 146 -10.95 0.06 11.26
CA THR A 146 -10.98 1.41 10.65
C THR A 146 -9.66 2.15 10.89
N ARG A 147 -9.08 2.04 12.10
CA ARG A 147 -7.78 2.65 12.42
C ARG A 147 -6.65 2.09 11.54
N ASP A 148 -6.65 0.78 11.32
CA ASP A 148 -5.62 0.12 10.51
C ASP A 148 -5.70 0.56 9.04
N LEU A 149 -6.92 0.74 8.51
CA LEU A 149 -7.14 1.24 7.16
C LEU A 149 -6.79 2.73 7.02
N ALA A 150 -7.11 3.55 8.03
CA ALA A 150 -6.71 4.95 8.08
C ALA A 150 -5.18 5.13 8.14
N ASP A 151 -4.47 4.24 8.84
CA ASP A 151 -3.00 4.23 8.86
C ASP A 151 -2.41 3.90 7.47
N ILE A 152 -2.99 2.95 6.73
CA ILE A 152 -2.59 2.68 5.34
C ILE A 152 -2.92 3.86 4.42
N ALA A 153 -4.09 4.48 4.59
CA ALA A 153 -4.47 5.66 3.81
C ALA A 153 -3.50 6.82 4.01
N ALA A 154 -3.14 7.13 5.26
CA ALA A 154 -2.16 8.16 5.60
C ALA A 154 -0.77 7.83 5.02
N PHE A 155 -0.40 6.55 5.00
CA PHE A 155 0.83 6.10 4.35
C PHE A 155 0.86 6.41 2.85
N TYR A 156 -0.19 6.06 2.10
CA TYR A 156 -0.27 6.35 0.67
C TYR A 156 -0.38 7.85 0.38
N GLN A 157 -1.11 8.60 1.19
CA GLN A 157 -1.20 10.06 1.05
C GLN A 157 0.19 10.68 1.20
N ARG A 158 0.94 10.33 2.26
CA ARG A 158 2.31 10.82 2.46
C ARG A 158 3.22 10.48 1.28
N LEU A 159 3.13 9.26 0.74
CA LEU A 159 3.90 8.86 -0.42
C LEU A 159 3.53 9.68 -1.67
N GLY A 160 2.24 9.93 -1.88
CA GLY A 160 1.76 10.81 -2.96
C GLY A 160 2.29 12.23 -2.81
N ASP A 161 2.20 12.81 -1.62
CA ASP A 161 2.69 14.15 -1.30
C ASP A 161 4.18 14.27 -1.61
N ALA A 162 4.97 13.31 -1.13
CA ALA A 162 6.41 13.27 -1.37
C ALA A 162 6.78 13.17 -2.85
N LEU A 163 5.92 12.59 -3.70
CA LEU A 163 6.16 12.53 -5.14
C LEU A 163 5.84 13.83 -5.87
N VAL A 164 4.83 14.59 -5.43
CA VAL A 164 4.35 15.78 -6.14
C VAL A 164 4.91 17.10 -5.63
N VAL A 165 5.52 17.12 -4.43
CA VAL A 165 6.17 18.32 -3.90
C VAL A 165 7.40 18.68 -4.74
N PRO A 166 7.48 19.91 -5.30
CA PRO A 166 8.65 20.38 -6.04
C PRO A 166 9.90 20.33 -5.16
N GLY A 167 10.91 19.55 -5.57
CA GLY A 167 12.18 19.40 -4.85
C GLY A 167 12.54 17.96 -4.47
N ALA A 168 11.56 17.05 -4.34
CA ALA A 168 11.84 15.63 -4.10
C ALA A 168 12.21 14.87 -5.40
N ALA A 169 11.65 15.30 -6.53
CA ALA A 169 11.96 14.77 -7.86
C ALA A 169 13.08 15.54 -8.60
N LEU A 170 13.40 16.76 -8.17
CA LEU A 170 14.32 17.67 -8.89
C LEU A 170 15.82 17.42 -8.60
N ALA A 171 16.17 16.46 -7.75
CA ALA A 171 17.56 16.11 -7.51
C ALA A 171 18.12 15.02 -8.46
N ARG A 172 17.40 14.56 -9.49
CA ARG A 172 17.77 13.29 -10.17
C ARG A 172 17.51 13.20 -11.68
N ALA A 173 18.13 14.06 -12.46
CA ALA A 173 18.59 13.77 -13.84
C ALA A 173 19.45 14.93 -14.37
N ALA A 174 20.51 15.29 -13.66
CA ALA A 174 21.63 16.05 -14.21
C ALA A 174 22.88 15.17 -14.14
#